data_AF-A0A0J1B8B9-F1
#
_entry.id   AF-A0A0J1B8B9-F1
#
_cell.length_a   1.000
_cell.length_b   1.000
_cell.length_c   1.000
_cell.angle_alpha   90.00
_cell.angle_beta   90.00
_cell.angle_gamma   90.00
#
_symmetry.space_group_name_H-M   'P 1'
#
loop_
_entity.id
_entity.type
_entity.pdbx_description
1 polymer ?
#
loop_
_entity_poly.entity_id
_entity_poly.type
_entity_poly.pdbx_seq_one_letter_code
_entity_poly.pdbx_strand_id
1 'polypeptide(L)'
;MSEAIDQEDKAEAERSRLSQRHALKRRIAEADVASARAKELRGIIATLDADDERATEEHQAATAPIQAELTSLDEKHIEQLLAGKQLSGADADRRGVLLRQLQEVNGSLEDVIASNKRSRKKVRMQVFESEEQSTSRPADRENLVRLASSKLQLQSFAAKQDLQWAHARLKSAKASVEKNQGFLSTAERTNDYGNKQVYRDRIARWEFEMSEAKNAVAQCEQLVDELRAKMIAE
;
A
#
# COMPACT_ATOMS: atom_id res chain seq x y z
N MET A 1 12.63 -49.48 26.37
CA MET A 1 12.89 -49.34 24.92
C MET A 1 11.87 -48.45 24.22
N SER A 2 10.57 -48.53 24.52
CA SER A 2 9.54 -47.62 23.93
C SER A 2 9.79 -46.13 24.19
N GLU A 3 10.06 -45.74 25.44
CA GLU A 3 10.23 -44.32 25.80
C GLU A 3 11.46 -43.65 25.19
N ALA A 4 12.51 -44.41 24.87
CA ALA A 4 13.72 -43.89 24.23
C ALA A 4 13.48 -43.60 22.74
N ILE A 5 12.72 -44.46 22.06
CA ILE A 5 12.29 -44.27 20.67
C ILE A 5 11.33 -43.06 20.59
N ASP A 6 10.37 -42.94 21.52
CA ASP A 6 9.44 -41.81 21.58
C ASP A 6 10.13 -40.46 21.86
N GLN A 7 11.27 -40.46 22.56
CA GLN A 7 12.08 -39.25 22.80
C GLN A 7 12.93 -38.88 21.59
N GLU A 8 13.48 -39.86 20.89
CA GLU A 8 14.26 -39.67 19.67
C GLU A 8 13.38 -39.11 18.53
N ASP A 9 12.19 -39.68 18.34
CA ASP A 9 11.21 -39.21 17.34
C ASP A 9 10.76 -37.76 17.60
N LYS A 10 10.54 -37.40 18.87
CA LYS A 10 10.20 -36.01 19.27
C LYS A 10 11.36 -35.05 19.02
N ALA A 11 12.59 -35.48 19.27
CA ALA A 11 13.77 -34.66 19.02
C ALA A 11 14.02 -34.45 17.52
N GLU A 12 13.79 -35.47 16.70
CA GLU A 12 13.89 -35.36 15.24
C GLU A 12 12.81 -34.46 14.64
N ALA A 13 11.56 -34.60 15.09
CA ALA A 13 10.46 -33.73 14.68
C ALA A 13 10.73 -32.25 15.04
N GLU A 14 11.27 -31.98 16.23
CA GLU A 14 11.62 -30.63 16.67
C GLU A 14 12.77 -30.03 15.85
N ARG A 15 13.80 -30.83 15.53
CA ARG A 15 14.90 -30.40 14.64
C ARG A 15 14.39 -30.05 13.24
N SER A 16 13.50 -30.88 12.68
CA SER A 16 12.87 -30.63 11.39
C SER A 16 12.05 -29.34 11.39
N ARG A 17 11.23 -29.11 12.44
CA ARG A 17 10.46 -27.88 12.63
C ARG A 17 11.37 -26.65 12.65
N LEU A 18 12.41 -26.66 13.48
CA LEU A 18 13.34 -25.53 13.61
C LEU A 18 14.07 -25.24 12.29
N SER A 19 14.50 -26.27 11.57
CA SER A 19 15.13 -26.12 10.24
C SER A 19 14.19 -25.42 9.25
N GLN A 20 12.93 -25.88 9.16
CA GLN A 20 11.91 -25.25 8.31
C GLN A 20 11.62 -23.80 8.71
N ARG A 21 11.55 -23.51 10.02
CA ARG A 21 11.41 -22.13 10.51
C ARG A 21 12.57 -21.24 10.09
N HIS A 22 13.81 -21.71 10.23
CA HIS A 22 14.99 -20.94 9.81
C HIS A 22 14.98 -20.66 8.30
N ALA A 23 14.61 -21.64 7.48
CA ALA A 23 14.47 -21.47 6.03
C ALA A 23 13.40 -20.42 5.67
N LEU A 24 12.24 -20.46 6.33
CA LEU A 24 11.17 -19.47 6.13
C LEU A 24 11.57 -18.07 6.61
N LYS A 25 12.22 -17.94 7.77
CA LYS A 25 12.75 -16.65 8.25
C LYS A 25 13.72 -16.04 7.25
N ARG A 26 14.60 -16.87 6.67
CA ARG A 26 15.53 -16.44 5.62
C ARG A 26 14.79 -15.96 4.36
N ARG A 27 13.82 -16.73 3.87
CA ARG A 27 13.00 -16.34 2.71
C ARG A 27 12.25 -15.03 2.93
N ILE A 28 11.70 -14.82 4.14
CA ILE A 28 11.04 -13.56 4.49
C ILE A 28 12.05 -12.41 4.50
N ALA A 29 13.25 -12.61 5.05
CA ALA A 29 14.29 -11.59 5.02
C ALA A 29 14.71 -11.24 3.58
N GLU A 30 14.86 -12.25 2.71
CA GLU A 30 15.15 -12.05 1.29
C GLU A 30 14.02 -11.29 0.57
N ALA A 31 12.75 -11.64 0.85
CA ALA A 31 11.59 -10.91 0.34
C ALA A 31 11.49 -9.47 0.87
N ASP A 32 11.91 -9.22 2.12
CA ASP A 32 11.95 -7.88 2.72
C ASP A 32 12.99 -7.00 2.03
N VAL A 33 14.17 -7.56 1.71
CA VAL A 33 15.20 -6.90 0.91
C VAL A 33 14.69 -6.61 -0.51
N ALA A 34 14.04 -7.59 -1.17
CA ALA A 34 13.46 -7.39 -2.49
C ALA A 34 12.39 -6.28 -2.49
N SER A 35 11.53 -6.24 -1.47
CA SER A 35 10.51 -5.19 -1.30
C SER A 35 11.14 -3.81 -1.08
N ALA A 36 12.17 -3.70 -0.25
CA ALA A 36 12.92 -2.46 -0.05
C ALA A 36 13.58 -2.01 -1.37
N ARG A 37 14.17 -2.94 -2.12
CA ARG A 37 14.77 -2.67 -3.42
C ARG A 37 13.75 -2.17 -4.43
N ALA A 38 12.58 -2.77 -4.51
CA ALA A 38 11.49 -2.29 -5.35
C ALA A 38 11.11 -0.84 -5.01
N LYS A 39 11.07 -0.48 -3.72
CA LYS A 39 10.79 0.89 -3.28
C LYS A 39 11.88 1.87 -3.73
N GLU A 40 13.15 1.52 -3.59
CA GLU A 40 14.26 2.34 -4.09
C GLU A 40 14.17 2.57 -5.60
N LEU A 41 13.94 1.49 -6.37
CA LEU A 41 13.84 1.54 -7.82
C LEU A 41 12.65 2.39 -8.29
N ARG A 42 11.51 2.35 -7.58
CA ARG A 42 10.39 3.29 -7.82
C ARG A 42 10.79 4.74 -7.57
N GLY A 43 11.63 5.01 -6.57
CA GLY A 43 12.20 6.34 -6.34
C GLY A 43 13.07 6.83 -7.50
N ILE A 44 13.85 5.93 -8.11
CA ILE A 44 14.61 6.24 -9.33
C ILE A 44 13.67 6.57 -10.50
N ILE A 45 12.58 5.81 -10.68
CA ILE A 45 11.57 6.12 -11.71
C ILE A 45 11.02 7.54 -11.51
N ALA A 46 10.63 7.90 -10.29
CA ALA A 46 10.13 9.24 -9.98
C ALA A 46 11.17 10.33 -10.28
N THR A 47 12.45 10.05 -10.02
CA THR A 47 13.55 10.97 -10.36
C THR A 47 13.69 11.15 -11.88
N LEU A 48 13.54 10.06 -12.65
CA LEU A 48 13.55 10.11 -14.11
C LEU A 48 12.31 10.79 -14.70
N ASP A 49 11.15 10.73 -14.02
CA ASP A 49 9.96 11.45 -14.43
C ASP A 49 10.14 12.97 -14.17
N ALA A 50 10.68 13.34 -13.01
CA ALA A 50 11.01 14.74 -12.68
C ALA A 50 12.10 15.32 -13.61
N ASP A 51 13.05 14.50 -14.06
CA ASP A 51 14.07 14.94 -15.02
C ASP A 51 13.48 15.23 -16.41
N ASP A 52 12.49 14.46 -16.87
CA ASP A 52 11.75 14.74 -18.11
C ASP A 52 10.96 16.05 -18.01
N GLU A 53 10.32 16.30 -16.86
CA GLU A 53 9.59 17.54 -16.59
C GLU A 53 10.54 18.74 -16.60
N ARG A 54 11.66 18.65 -15.87
CA ARG A 54 12.69 19.69 -15.86
C ARG A 54 13.26 19.95 -17.25
N ALA A 55 13.61 18.91 -18.01
CA ALA A 55 14.12 19.07 -19.37
C ALA A 55 13.10 19.76 -20.29
N THR A 56 11.81 19.47 -20.08
CA THR A 56 10.71 20.12 -20.81
C THR A 56 10.59 21.61 -20.43
N GLU A 57 10.71 21.95 -19.15
CA GLU A 57 10.70 23.35 -18.67
C GLU A 57 11.91 24.13 -19.20
N GLU A 58 13.10 23.54 -19.16
CA GLU A 58 14.33 24.12 -19.71
C GLU A 58 14.21 24.34 -21.23
N HIS A 59 13.63 23.37 -21.95
CA HIS A 59 13.33 23.49 -23.38
C HIS A 59 12.35 24.63 -23.67
N GLN A 60 11.26 24.73 -22.93
CA GLN A 60 10.29 25.82 -23.09
C GLN A 60 10.92 27.19 -22.83
N ALA A 61 11.72 27.31 -21.77
CA ALA A 61 12.43 28.54 -21.43
C ALA A 61 13.44 28.94 -22.53
N ALA A 62 14.15 27.97 -23.13
CA ALA A 62 15.12 28.21 -24.19
C ALA A 62 14.46 28.52 -25.55
N THR A 63 13.34 27.86 -25.88
CA THR A 63 12.66 28.02 -27.17
C THR A 63 11.77 29.25 -27.24
N ALA A 64 11.18 29.70 -26.13
CA ALA A 64 10.31 30.88 -26.08
C ALA A 64 10.93 32.15 -26.74
N PRO A 65 12.16 32.60 -26.41
CA PRO A 65 12.74 33.78 -27.04
C PRO A 65 13.04 33.55 -28.54
N ILE A 66 13.44 32.33 -28.92
CA ILE A 66 13.76 31.99 -30.31
C ILE A 66 12.48 32.01 -31.17
N GLN A 67 11.38 31.46 -30.64
CA GLN A 67 10.07 31.48 -31.28
C GLN A 67 9.53 32.90 -31.40
N ALA A 68 9.64 33.72 -30.36
CA ALA A 68 9.23 35.12 -30.41
C ALA A 68 9.99 35.91 -31.49
N GLU A 69 11.30 35.67 -31.64
CA GLU A 69 12.11 36.30 -32.68
C GLU A 69 11.71 35.82 -34.08
N LEU A 70 11.48 34.51 -34.25
CA LEU A 70 10.97 33.95 -35.51
C LEU A 70 9.61 34.54 -35.90
N THR A 71 8.69 34.66 -34.95
CA THR A 71 7.38 35.29 -35.19
C THR A 71 7.55 36.74 -35.64
N SER A 72 8.44 37.51 -35.00
CA SER A 72 8.70 38.89 -35.42
C SER A 72 9.30 38.98 -36.84
N LEU A 73 10.19 38.05 -37.21
CA LEU A 73 10.73 37.98 -38.56
C LEU A 73 9.66 37.58 -39.60
N ASP A 74 8.76 36.66 -39.24
CA ASP A 74 7.65 36.26 -40.09
C ASP A 74 6.63 37.40 -40.30
N GLU A 75 6.31 38.16 -39.26
CA GLU A 75 5.46 39.36 -39.35
C GLU A 75 6.07 40.41 -40.29
N LYS A 76 7.36 40.73 -40.11
CA LYS A 76 8.09 41.66 -41.00
C LYS A 76 8.11 41.17 -42.44
N HIS A 77 8.27 39.86 -42.66
CA HIS A 77 8.24 39.27 -44.00
C HIS A 77 6.86 39.48 -44.65
N ILE A 78 5.78 39.19 -43.92
CA ILE A 78 4.41 39.39 -44.40
C ILE A 78 4.18 40.86 -44.78
N GLU A 79 4.60 41.80 -43.93
CA GLU A 79 4.49 43.25 -44.22
C GLU A 79 5.27 43.67 -45.48
N GLN A 80 6.49 43.16 -45.67
CA GLN A 80 7.30 43.44 -46.85
C GLN A 80 6.68 42.89 -48.14
N LEU A 81 6.13 41.67 -48.09
CA LEU A 81 5.41 41.07 -49.22
C LEU A 81 4.18 41.88 -49.60
N LEU A 82 3.38 42.31 -48.61
CA LEU A 82 2.21 43.16 -48.83
C LEU A 82 2.59 44.52 -49.44
N ALA A 83 3.76 45.05 -49.09
CA ALA A 83 4.31 46.29 -49.66
C ALA A 83 5.01 46.10 -51.03
N GLY A 84 5.02 44.89 -51.60
CA GLY A 84 5.69 44.60 -52.88
C GLY A 84 7.22 44.65 -52.82
N LYS A 85 7.81 44.53 -51.63
CA LYS A 85 9.26 44.54 -51.39
C LYS A 85 9.79 43.12 -51.22
N GLN A 86 11.04 42.91 -51.63
CA GLN A 86 11.75 41.65 -51.35
C GLN A 86 12.31 41.63 -49.93
N LEU A 87 12.47 40.42 -49.40
CA LEU A 87 13.10 40.21 -48.11
C LEU A 87 14.55 40.68 -48.10
N SER A 88 15.01 41.22 -46.97
CA SER A 88 16.44 41.45 -46.79
C SER A 88 17.19 40.12 -46.64
N GLY A 89 18.35 39.99 -47.28
CA GLY A 89 19.21 38.81 -47.11
C GLY A 89 19.62 38.58 -45.65
N ALA A 90 19.80 39.67 -44.88
CA ALA A 90 20.14 39.61 -43.46
C ALA A 90 19.04 38.96 -42.61
N ASP A 91 17.76 39.23 -42.90
CA ASP A 91 16.63 38.61 -42.19
C ASP A 91 16.51 37.12 -42.53
N ALA A 92 16.77 36.75 -43.79
CA ALA A 92 16.81 35.34 -44.22
C ALA A 92 17.94 34.57 -43.53
N ASP A 93 19.13 35.15 -43.44
CA ASP A 93 20.27 34.56 -42.74
C ASP A 93 19.98 34.40 -41.24
N ARG A 94 19.39 35.43 -40.60
CA ARG A 94 19.02 35.37 -39.18
C ARG A 94 17.97 34.29 -38.90
N ARG A 95 16.96 34.17 -39.76
CA ARG A 95 15.98 33.08 -39.70
C ARG A 95 16.66 31.71 -39.76
N GLY A 96 17.62 31.52 -40.67
CA GLY A 96 18.39 30.28 -40.78
C GLY A 96 19.24 29.97 -39.54
N VAL A 97 19.73 31.00 -38.84
CA VAL A 97 20.42 30.83 -37.53
C VAL A 97 19.42 30.38 -36.45
N LEU A 98 18.27 31.04 -36.34
CA LEU A 98 17.25 30.71 -35.32
C LEU A 98 16.68 29.30 -35.49
N LEU A 99 16.45 28.86 -36.73
CA LEU A 99 15.99 27.50 -37.02
C LEU A 99 17.03 26.44 -36.61
N ARG A 100 18.32 26.71 -36.81
CA ARG A 100 19.40 25.82 -36.33
C ARG A 100 19.45 25.77 -34.80
N GLN A 101 19.31 26.91 -34.13
CA GLN A 101 19.24 26.97 -32.67
C GLN A 101 18.03 26.20 -32.12
N LEU A 102 16.85 26.31 -32.75
CA LEU A 102 15.69 25.49 -32.38
C LEU A 102 15.97 23.99 -32.57
N GLN A 103 16.61 23.63 -33.68
CA GLN A 103 16.93 22.23 -33.96
C GLN A 103 17.90 21.65 -32.92
N GLU A 104 18.90 22.42 -32.48
CA GLU A 104 19.82 22.02 -31.42
C GLU A 104 19.11 21.83 -30.08
N VAL A 105 18.26 22.78 -29.68
CA VAL A 105 17.49 22.70 -28.43
C VAL A 105 16.49 21.54 -28.45
N ASN A 106 15.83 21.29 -29.59
CA ASN A 106 14.96 20.13 -29.78
C ASN A 106 15.73 18.82 -29.68
N GLY A 107 16.89 18.71 -30.33
CA GLY A 107 17.73 17.52 -30.27
C GLY A 107 18.17 17.20 -28.84
N SER A 108 18.55 18.21 -28.07
CA SER A 108 18.91 18.04 -26.66
C SER A 108 17.74 17.50 -25.82
N LEU A 109 16.52 18.01 -26.01
CA LEU A 109 15.34 17.50 -25.31
C LEU A 109 15.04 16.05 -25.69
N GLU A 110 15.06 15.74 -27.00
CA GLU A 110 14.81 14.40 -27.51
C GLU A 110 15.82 13.38 -26.97
N ASP A 111 17.09 13.75 -26.88
CA ASP A 111 18.16 12.91 -26.34
C ASP A 111 17.94 12.58 -24.85
N VAL A 112 17.57 13.58 -24.04
CA VAL A 112 17.25 13.39 -22.61
C VAL A 112 16.04 12.47 -22.46
N ILE A 113 14.92 12.78 -23.12
CA ILE A 113 13.69 11.98 -23.04
C ILE A 113 13.94 10.54 -23.52
N ALA A 114 14.67 10.37 -24.63
CA ALA A 114 14.98 9.04 -25.15
C ALA A 114 15.89 8.25 -24.20
N SER A 115 16.86 8.91 -23.56
CA SER A 115 17.72 8.33 -22.54
C SER A 115 16.92 7.88 -21.31
N ASN A 116 16.10 8.77 -20.76
CA ASN A 116 15.27 8.50 -19.59
C ASN A 116 14.25 7.40 -19.86
N LYS A 117 13.62 7.38 -21.04
CA LYS A 117 12.73 6.30 -21.47
C LYS A 117 13.41 4.93 -21.48
N ARG A 118 14.65 4.83 -22.00
CA ARG A 118 15.43 3.58 -21.99
C ARG A 118 15.77 3.13 -20.58
N SER A 119 16.22 4.06 -19.73
CA SER A 119 16.55 3.79 -18.33
C SER A 119 15.31 3.35 -17.55
N ARG A 120 14.19 4.07 -17.69
CA ARG A 120 12.92 3.77 -17.02
C ARG A 120 12.39 2.39 -17.37
N LYS A 121 12.48 1.97 -18.63
CA LYS A 121 12.07 0.61 -19.04
C LYS A 121 12.84 -0.46 -18.27
N LYS A 122 14.17 -0.33 -18.14
CA LYS A 122 15.01 -1.28 -17.40
C LYS A 122 14.66 -1.29 -15.91
N VAL A 123 14.50 -0.11 -15.31
CA VAL A 123 14.16 0.01 -13.89
C VAL A 123 12.78 -0.57 -13.61
N ARG A 124 11.79 -0.37 -14.49
CA ARG A 124 10.44 -0.97 -14.35
C ARG A 124 10.47 -2.49 -14.38
N MET A 125 11.30 -3.11 -15.22
CA MET A 125 11.46 -4.56 -15.22
C MET A 125 12.06 -5.05 -13.90
N GLN A 126 13.07 -4.36 -13.37
CA GLN A 126 13.67 -4.72 -12.08
C GLN A 126 12.69 -4.54 -10.91
N VAL A 127 11.82 -3.53 -10.96
CA VAL A 127 10.72 -3.36 -10.00
C VAL A 127 9.79 -4.58 -10.04
N PHE A 128 9.37 -4.98 -11.23
CA PHE A 128 8.50 -6.15 -11.41
C PHE A 128 9.13 -7.43 -10.86
N GLU A 129 10.39 -7.72 -11.21
CA GLU A 129 11.12 -8.90 -10.71
C GLU A 129 11.25 -8.90 -9.18
N SER A 130 11.52 -7.73 -8.59
CA SER A 130 11.63 -7.58 -7.13
C SER A 130 10.28 -7.75 -6.42
N GLU A 131 9.19 -7.28 -7.04
CA GLU A 131 7.83 -7.45 -6.53
C GLU A 131 7.38 -8.91 -6.58
N GLU A 132 7.66 -9.61 -7.68
CA GLU A 132 7.37 -11.04 -7.83
C GLU A 132 8.01 -11.85 -6.70
N GLN A 133 9.29 -11.61 -6.41
CA GLN A 133 10.01 -12.25 -5.30
C GLN A 133 9.36 -11.98 -3.93
N SER A 134 8.80 -10.78 -3.74
CA SER A 134 8.15 -10.39 -2.48
C SER A 134 6.72 -10.95 -2.30
N THR A 135 6.12 -11.51 -3.34
CA THR A 135 4.70 -11.92 -3.36
C THR A 135 4.39 -13.05 -2.37
N SER A 136 5.35 -13.95 -2.13
CA SER A 136 5.20 -15.10 -1.23
C SER A 136 5.26 -14.76 0.27
N ARG A 137 5.63 -13.52 0.63
CA ARG A 137 5.86 -13.07 2.01
C ARG A 137 4.67 -13.32 2.97
N PRO A 138 3.39 -13.06 2.62
CA PRO A 138 2.27 -13.32 3.51
C PRO A 138 2.08 -14.82 3.81
N ALA A 139 2.24 -15.67 2.80
CA ALA A 139 2.13 -17.12 2.94
C ALA A 139 3.27 -17.68 3.79
N ASP A 140 4.50 -17.21 3.59
CA ASP A 140 5.66 -17.63 4.38
C ASP A 140 5.51 -17.22 5.86
N ARG A 141 4.94 -16.04 6.14
CA ARG A 141 4.59 -15.61 7.51
C ARG A 141 3.51 -16.49 8.14
N GLU A 142 2.49 -16.90 7.39
CA GLU A 142 1.48 -17.82 7.90
C GLU A 142 2.07 -19.20 8.21
N ASN A 143 2.97 -19.70 7.35
CA ASN A 143 3.68 -20.94 7.60
C ASN A 143 4.56 -20.86 8.85
N LEU A 144 5.22 -19.72 9.12
CA LEU A 144 5.94 -19.50 10.38
C LEU A 144 4.99 -19.55 11.59
N VAL A 145 3.79 -18.97 11.49
CA VAL A 145 2.79 -19.09 12.54
C VAL A 145 2.44 -20.56 12.76
N ARG A 146 2.17 -21.34 11.71
CA ARG A 146 1.83 -22.78 11.83
C ARG A 146 2.95 -23.63 12.44
N LEU A 147 4.20 -23.27 12.18
CA LEU A 147 5.37 -23.96 12.73
C LEU A 147 5.79 -23.46 14.11
N ALA A 148 5.04 -22.58 14.78
CA ALA A 148 5.38 -22.14 16.13
C ALA A 148 5.28 -23.28 17.15
N SER A 149 5.91 -23.12 18.31
CA SER A 149 5.91 -24.12 19.38
C SER A 149 4.49 -24.51 19.78
N SER A 150 4.29 -25.78 20.14
CA SER A 150 2.99 -26.32 20.56
C SER A 150 2.35 -25.50 21.69
N LYS A 151 3.17 -24.99 22.62
CA LYS A 151 2.75 -24.08 23.69
C LYS A 151 2.11 -22.80 23.15
N LEU A 152 2.76 -22.13 22.19
CA LEU A 152 2.21 -20.91 21.59
C LEU A 152 0.99 -21.20 20.70
N GLN A 153 0.96 -22.34 20.01
CA GLN A 153 -0.24 -22.78 19.28
C GLN A 153 -1.45 -22.93 20.20
N LEU A 154 -1.27 -23.58 21.36
CA LEU A 154 -2.33 -23.78 22.34
C LEU A 154 -2.81 -22.45 22.92
N GLN A 155 -1.89 -21.53 23.25
CA GLN A 155 -2.25 -20.18 23.70
C GLN A 155 -3.02 -19.40 22.63
N SER A 156 -2.59 -19.48 21.38
CA SER A 156 -3.28 -18.84 20.24
C SER A 156 -4.67 -19.43 20.03
N PHE A 157 -4.81 -20.75 20.15
CA PHE A 157 -6.10 -21.44 20.04
C PHE A 157 -7.07 -20.99 21.14
N ALA A 158 -6.62 -20.99 22.40
CA ALA A 158 -7.44 -20.53 23.52
C ALA A 158 -7.88 -19.07 23.34
N ALA A 159 -6.95 -18.16 23.00
CA ALA A 159 -7.26 -16.75 22.76
C ALA A 159 -8.27 -16.55 21.60
N LYS A 160 -8.17 -17.33 20.51
CA LYS A 160 -9.14 -17.31 19.42
C LYS A 160 -10.51 -17.82 19.86
N GLN A 161 -10.56 -18.84 20.72
CA GLN A 161 -11.80 -19.34 21.26
C GLN A 161 -12.46 -18.29 22.17
N ASP A 162 -11.70 -17.64 23.04
CA ASP A 162 -12.17 -16.54 23.90
C ASP A 162 -12.71 -15.36 23.07
N LEU A 163 -12.03 -15.02 21.96
CA LEU A 163 -12.50 -14.01 21.02
C LEU A 163 -13.85 -14.40 20.39
N GLN A 164 -14.03 -15.67 19.99
CA GLN A 164 -15.30 -16.16 19.46
C GLN A 164 -16.43 -16.05 20.50
N TRP A 165 -16.15 -16.40 21.76
CA TRP A 165 -17.10 -16.24 22.85
C TRP A 165 -17.43 -14.76 23.11
N ALA A 166 -16.45 -13.88 23.09
CA ALA A 166 -16.65 -12.44 23.25
C ALA A 166 -17.53 -11.86 22.12
N HIS A 167 -17.32 -12.26 20.87
CA HIS A 167 -18.19 -11.89 19.76
C HIS A 167 -19.61 -12.44 19.89
N ALA A 168 -19.77 -13.70 20.32
CA ALA A 168 -21.08 -14.29 20.54
C ALA A 168 -21.85 -13.57 21.65
N ARG A 169 -21.16 -13.23 22.75
CA ARG A 169 -21.68 -12.41 23.86
C ARG A 169 -22.12 -11.04 23.37
N LEU A 170 -21.28 -10.36 22.58
CA LEU A 170 -21.59 -9.06 21.99
C LEU A 170 -22.83 -9.13 21.08
N LYS A 171 -22.91 -10.15 20.23
CA LYS A 171 -24.07 -10.37 19.34
C LYS A 171 -25.35 -10.61 20.13
N SER A 172 -25.28 -11.42 21.18
CA SER A 172 -26.40 -11.71 22.08
C SER A 172 -26.89 -10.46 22.82
N ALA A 173 -25.96 -9.66 23.36
CA ALA A 173 -26.28 -8.41 24.04
C ALA A 173 -26.97 -7.42 23.10
N LYS A 174 -26.45 -7.22 21.88
CA LYS A 174 -27.08 -6.38 20.85
C LYS A 174 -28.52 -6.81 20.53
N ALA A 175 -28.72 -8.10 20.25
CA ALA A 175 -30.06 -8.63 19.95
C ALA A 175 -31.03 -8.46 21.14
N SER A 176 -30.51 -8.58 22.36
CA SER A 176 -31.30 -8.39 23.58
C SER A 176 -31.69 -6.92 23.80
N VAL A 177 -30.79 -5.96 23.51
CA VAL A 177 -31.13 -4.53 23.52
C VAL A 177 -32.24 -4.25 22.52
N GLU A 178 -32.08 -4.65 21.26
CA GLU A 178 -33.07 -4.43 20.19
C GLU A 178 -34.44 -5.02 20.55
N LYS A 179 -34.46 -6.25 21.07
CA LYS A 179 -35.70 -6.92 21.49
C LYS A 179 -36.41 -6.16 22.62
N ASN A 180 -35.68 -5.72 23.63
CA ASN A 180 -36.28 -4.98 24.75
C ASN A 180 -36.69 -3.55 24.35
N GLN A 181 -36.00 -2.91 23.41
CA GLN A 181 -36.45 -1.65 22.81
C GLN A 181 -37.79 -1.82 22.07
N GLY A 182 -37.96 -2.91 21.33
CA GLY A 182 -39.25 -3.25 20.70
C GLY A 182 -40.38 -3.45 21.72
N PHE A 183 -40.10 -4.13 22.83
CA PHE A 183 -41.07 -4.30 23.91
C PHE A 183 -41.38 -2.99 24.64
N LEU A 184 -40.37 -2.15 24.89
CA LEU A 184 -40.57 -0.83 25.48
C LEU A 184 -41.47 0.05 24.61
N SER A 185 -41.20 0.10 23.30
CA SER A 185 -42.03 0.82 22.32
C SER A 185 -43.49 0.33 22.34
N THR A 186 -43.70 -0.98 22.48
CA THR A 186 -45.05 -1.57 22.58
C THR A 186 -45.74 -1.18 23.88
N ALA A 187 -45.04 -1.29 25.03
CA ALA A 187 -45.55 -0.89 26.33
C ALA A 187 -45.87 0.62 26.40
N GLU A 188 -45.07 1.44 25.73
CA GLU A 188 -45.29 2.89 25.57
C GLU A 188 -46.59 3.19 24.82
N ARG A 189 -46.90 2.44 23.76
CA ARG A 189 -48.16 2.56 23.01
C ARG A 189 -49.38 2.10 23.80
N THR A 190 -49.27 1.05 24.62
CA THR A 190 -50.40 0.48 25.38
C THR A 190 -50.60 1.10 26.76
N ASN A 191 -49.75 2.05 27.17
CA ASN A 191 -49.78 2.70 28.48
C ASN A 191 -49.65 1.76 29.69
N ASP A 192 -48.95 0.64 29.52
CA ASP A 192 -48.63 -0.30 30.60
C ASP A 192 -47.41 0.18 31.40
N TYR A 193 -47.65 0.98 32.45
CA TYR A 193 -46.60 1.61 33.25
C TYR A 193 -45.67 0.61 33.96
N GLY A 194 -46.18 -0.54 34.41
CA GLY A 194 -45.37 -1.55 35.11
C GLY A 194 -44.34 -2.19 34.19
N ASN A 195 -44.72 -2.46 32.94
CA ASN A 195 -43.83 -3.08 31.95
C ASN A 195 -42.80 -2.10 31.36
N LYS A 196 -43.10 -0.79 31.28
CA LYS A 196 -42.16 0.22 30.78
C LYS A 196 -40.86 0.26 31.58
N GLN A 197 -40.96 0.34 32.92
CA GLN A 197 -39.76 0.43 33.76
C GLN A 197 -38.92 -0.85 33.70
N VAL A 198 -39.57 -2.02 33.68
CA VAL A 198 -38.88 -3.32 33.55
C VAL A 198 -38.08 -3.40 32.25
N TYR A 199 -38.63 -2.95 31.12
CA TYR A 199 -37.91 -2.96 29.85
C TYR A 199 -36.78 -1.93 29.81
N ARG A 200 -36.94 -0.75 30.42
CA ARG A 200 -35.86 0.25 30.56
C ARG A 200 -34.68 -0.31 31.36
N ASP A 201 -34.95 -0.92 32.51
CA ASP A 201 -33.89 -1.52 33.34
C ASP A 201 -33.19 -2.67 32.62
N ARG A 202 -33.93 -3.48 31.85
CA ARG A 202 -33.35 -4.55 31.02
C ARG A 202 -32.48 -3.99 29.89
N ILE A 203 -32.92 -2.93 29.21
CA ILE A 203 -32.11 -2.26 28.18
C ILE A 203 -30.81 -1.77 28.78
N ALA A 204 -30.85 -1.03 29.90
CA ALA A 204 -29.65 -0.51 30.56
C ALA A 204 -28.66 -1.63 30.96
N ARG A 205 -29.16 -2.75 31.47
CA ARG A 205 -28.33 -3.93 31.78
C ARG A 205 -27.68 -4.54 30.54
N TRP A 206 -28.44 -4.70 29.44
CA TRP A 206 -27.90 -5.25 28.20
C TRP A 206 -26.97 -4.29 27.46
N GLU A 207 -27.17 -2.98 27.61
CA GLU A 207 -26.25 -1.96 27.09
C GLU A 207 -24.91 -1.98 27.86
N PHE A 208 -24.95 -2.12 29.18
CA PHE A 208 -23.75 -2.35 29.99
C PHE A 208 -23.02 -3.62 29.54
N GLU A 209 -23.74 -4.74 29.42
CA GLU A 209 -23.19 -6.01 28.93
C GLU A 209 -22.61 -5.90 27.52
N MET A 210 -23.25 -5.13 26.63
CA MET A 210 -22.74 -4.85 25.29
C MET A 210 -21.41 -4.09 25.37
N SER A 211 -21.27 -3.13 26.28
CA SER A 211 -20.01 -2.40 26.49
C SER A 211 -18.89 -3.32 26.99
N GLU A 212 -19.19 -4.15 28.00
CA GLU A 212 -18.26 -5.15 28.52
C GLU A 212 -17.81 -6.16 27.45
N ALA A 213 -18.75 -6.64 26.64
CA ALA A 213 -18.44 -7.55 25.55
C ALA A 213 -17.59 -6.90 24.45
N LYS A 214 -17.80 -5.60 24.14
CA LYS A 214 -16.93 -4.85 23.21
C LYS A 214 -15.50 -4.75 23.75
N ASN A 215 -15.35 -4.43 25.04
CA ASN A 215 -14.03 -4.35 25.68
C ASN A 215 -13.32 -5.71 25.65
N ALA A 216 -14.05 -6.79 25.94
CA ALA A 216 -13.52 -8.15 25.87
C ALA A 216 -13.07 -8.53 24.45
N VAL A 217 -13.84 -8.17 23.41
CA VAL A 217 -13.42 -8.37 22.00
C VAL A 217 -12.11 -7.64 21.73
N ALA A 218 -12.01 -6.36 22.06
CA ALA A 218 -10.80 -5.57 21.81
C ALA A 218 -9.56 -6.15 22.52
N GLN A 219 -9.70 -6.58 23.78
CA GLN A 219 -8.62 -7.23 24.53
C GLN A 219 -8.21 -8.57 23.91
N CYS A 220 -9.17 -9.39 23.48
CA CYS A 220 -8.89 -10.67 22.85
C CYS A 220 -8.24 -10.51 21.47
N GLU A 221 -8.66 -9.52 20.69
CA GLU A 221 -8.03 -9.16 19.40
C GLU A 221 -6.56 -8.77 19.61
N GLN A 222 -6.29 -7.88 20.57
CA GLN A 222 -4.91 -7.49 20.92
C GLN A 222 -4.07 -8.70 21.34
N LEU A 223 -4.60 -9.58 22.19
CA LEU A 223 -3.89 -10.79 22.63
C LEU A 223 -3.60 -11.74 21.46
N VAL A 224 -4.55 -11.94 20.55
CA VAL A 224 -4.36 -12.77 19.35
C VAL A 224 -3.26 -12.21 18.46
N ASP A 225 -3.22 -10.89 18.27
CA ASP A 225 -2.18 -10.22 17.49
C ASP A 225 -0.80 -10.30 18.16
N GLU A 226 -0.73 -10.09 19.48
CA GLU A 226 0.50 -10.25 20.25
C GLU A 226 1.05 -11.68 20.18
N LEU A 227 0.18 -12.68 20.31
CA LEU A 227 0.57 -14.09 20.20
C LEU A 227 1.03 -14.41 18.79
N ARG A 228 0.35 -13.89 17.76
CA ARG A 228 0.78 -14.04 16.36
C ARG A 228 2.16 -13.43 16.13
N ALA A 229 2.43 -12.25 16.69
CA ALA A 229 3.75 -11.63 16.61
C ALA A 229 4.83 -12.47 17.30
N LYS A 230 4.55 -12.99 18.51
CA LYS A 230 5.46 -13.91 19.22
C LYS A 230 5.74 -15.19 18.43
N MET A 231 4.72 -15.76 17.80
CA MET A 231 4.84 -16.96 16.96
C MET A 231 5.70 -16.74 15.71
N ILE A 232 5.68 -15.53 15.14
CA ILE A 232 6.57 -15.16 14.03
C ILE A 232 8.01 -14.93 14.53
N ALA A 233 8.16 -14.34 15.72
CA ALA A 233 9.45 -13.98 16.29
C ALA A 233 10.26 -15.18 16.81
N GLU A 234 9.61 -16.20 17.40
CA GLU A 234 10.21 -17.44 17.92
C GLU A 234 11.29 -18.02 16.99
#